data_AF-A0A0F9L8B6-F1
#
_entry.id   AF-A0A0F9L8B6-F1
#
_cell.length_a   1.000
_cell.length_b   1.000
_cell.length_c   1.000
_cell.angle_alpha   90.00
_cell.angle_beta   90.00
_cell.angle_gamma   90.00
#
_symmetry.space_group_name_H-M   'P 1'
#
loop_
_entity.id
_entity.type
_entity.pdbx_description
1 polymer ?
#
loop_
_entity_poly.entity_id
_entity_poly.type
_entity_poly.pdbx_seq_one_letter_code
_entity_poly.pdbx_strand_id
1 'polypeptide(L)'
;MTKQCSKCKKVYPDTPENFFPGRGQCPLCRRVYQKRYFQKHSQRLTTYKKKYDERHREQTAARERSYMRRLRLEVLNHYSPNGPRCACCGEDHVEFLVIDHINGGGGQHRKRVGSGSHFYRWLKGHGFPKGFRVLCNNCNASLGLYGHCPHETDKHKAHRPLELSELASL
;
A
#
# COMPACT_ATOMS: atom_id res chain seq x y z
N MET A 1 -28.07 -34.33 -5.61
CA MET A 1 -27.90 -34.78 -7.01
C MET A 1 -26.43 -35.11 -7.24
N THR A 2 -26.11 -36.08 -8.10
CA THR A 2 -24.72 -36.50 -8.40
C THR A 2 -24.38 -36.21 -9.85
N LYS A 3 -23.08 -36.07 -10.14
CA LYS A 3 -22.56 -35.78 -11.48
C LYS A 3 -21.27 -36.53 -11.76
N GLN A 4 -21.14 -36.98 -12.99
CA GLN A 4 -19.97 -37.72 -13.45
C GLN A 4 -18.92 -36.79 -14.06
N CYS A 5 -17.66 -36.97 -13.65
CA CYS A 5 -16.53 -36.27 -14.26
C CYS A 5 -16.31 -36.71 -15.71
N SER A 6 -16.29 -35.77 -16.65
CA SER A 6 -16.09 -36.04 -18.08
C SER A 6 -14.72 -36.65 -18.43
N LYS A 7 -13.73 -36.57 -17.52
CA LYS A 7 -12.36 -37.07 -17.71
C LYS A 7 -12.09 -38.38 -16.98
N CYS A 8 -12.20 -38.43 -15.65
CA CYS A 8 -11.92 -39.66 -14.88
C CYS A 8 -13.12 -40.58 -14.70
N LYS A 9 -14.32 -40.19 -15.18
CA LYS A 9 -15.57 -40.96 -15.09
C LYS A 9 -16.06 -41.30 -13.68
N LYS A 10 -15.37 -40.84 -12.63
CA LYS A 10 -15.83 -40.91 -11.24
C LYS A 10 -17.05 -40.02 -11.01
N VAL A 11 -17.94 -40.45 -10.12
CA VAL A 11 -19.17 -39.74 -9.73
C VAL A 11 -18.93 -39.00 -8.42
N TYR A 12 -19.36 -37.75 -8.34
CA TYR A 12 -19.25 -36.89 -7.17
C TYR A 12 -20.60 -36.19 -6.89
N PRO A 13 -20.83 -35.66 -5.68
CA PRO A 13 -21.91 -34.71 -5.44
C PRO A 13 -21.84 -33.54 -6.44
N ASP A 14 -22.97 -33.14 -7.04
CA ASP A 14 -23.01 -32.00 -7.95
C ASP A 14 -23.06 -30.69 -7.15
N THR A 15 -21.89 -30.28 -6.67
CA THR A 15 -21.72 -29.09 -5.83
C THR A 15 -20.54 -28.25 -6.33
N PRO A 16 -20.47 -26.95 -6.03
CA PRO A 16 -19.38 -26.07 -6.44
C PRO A 16 -17.98 -26.56 -6.02
N GLU A 17 -17.89 -27.31 -4.93
CA GLU A 17 -16.64 -27.92 -4.45
C GLU A 17 -16.10 -28.98 -5.42
N ASN A 18 -17.00 -29.72 -6.09
CA ASN A 18 -16.68 -30.80 -7.00
C ASN A 18 -16.76 -30.40 -8.47
N PHE A 19 -17.61 -29.43 -8.82
CA PHE A 19 -17.81 -28.96 -10.18
C PHE A 19 -18.04 -27.44 -10.21
N PHE A 20 -17.06 -26.72 -10.75
CA PHE A 20 -17.24 -25.30 -11.05
C PHE A 20 -18.40 -25.09 -12.05
N PRO A 21 -19.15 -23.97 -11.94
CA PRO A 21 -20.22 -23.65 -12.88
C PRO A 21 -19.79 -23.75 -14.35
N GLY A 22 -20.61 -24.41 -15.17
CA GLY A 22 -20.33 -24.61 -16.60
C GLY A 22 -19.14 -25.54 -16.89
N ARG A 23 -18.74 -26.40 -15.95
CA ARG A 23 -17.66 -27.39 -16.16
C ARG A 23 -18.15 -28.81 -15.85
N GLY A 24 -17.64 -29.77 -16.63
CA GLY A 24 -17.88 -31.21 -16.44
C GLY A 24 -16.71 -31.97 -15.83
N GLN A 25 -15.61 -31.31 -15.47
CA GLN A 25 -14.39 -31.95 -14.95
C GLN A 25 -14.29 -31.75 -13.45
N CYS A 26 -13.91 -32.80 -12.71
CA CYS A 26 -13.58 -32.67 -11.29
C CYS A 26 -12.31 -31.81 -11.08
N PRO A 27 -12.05 -31.30 -9.87
CA PRO A 27 -10.97 -30.33 -9.63
C PRO A 27 -9.59 -30.91 -9.94
N LEU A 28 -9.37 -32.20 -9.66
CA LEU A 28 -8.12 -32.91 -9.95
C LEU A 28 -7.88 -33.01 -11.46
N CYS A 29 -8.86 -33.49 -12.22
CA CYS A 29 -8.75 -33.58 -13.67
C CYS A 29 -8.55 -32.21 -14.32
N ARG A 30 -9.23 -31.18 -13.81
CA ARG A 30 -9.04 -29.80 -14.27
C ARG A 30 -7.62 -29.31 -14.02
N ARG A 31 -7.06 -29.54 -12.83
CA ARG A 31 -5.69 -29.16 -12.49
C ARG A 31 -4.67 -29.82 -13.41
N VAL A 32 -4.82 -31.13 -13.67
CA VAL A 32 -3.95 -31.87 -14.59
C VAL A 32 -4.06 -31.32 -16.02
N TYR A 33 -5.28 -31.09 -16.49
CA TYR A 33 -5.53 -30.51 -17.82
C TYR A 33 -4.88 -29.13 -17.95
N GLN A 34 -5.09 -28.25 -16.97
CA GLN A 34 -4.51 -26.91 -16.95
C GLN A 34 -2.98 -26.97 -16.97
N LYS A 35 -2.35 -27.80 -16.14
CA LYS A 35 -0.89 -27.97 -16.12
C LYS A 35 -0.36 -28.37 -17.51
N ARG A 36 -0.98 -29.36 -18.16
CA ARG A 36 -0.61 -29.79 -19.51
C ARG A 36 -0.79 -28.68 -20.55
N TYR A 37 -1.90 -27.94 -20.47
CA TYR A 37 -2.16 -26.80 -21.36
C TYR A 37 -1.10 -25.71 -21.21
N PHE A 38 -0.76 -25.33 -19.97
CA PHE A 38 0.30 -24.35 -19.70
C PHE A 38 1.67 -24.84 -20.19
N GLN A 39 2.01 -26.11 -19.99
CA GLN A 39 3.28 -26.67 -20.48
C GLN A 39 3.36 -26.61 -22.01
N LYS A 40 2.30 -27.00 -22.72
CA LYS A 40 2.27 -27.01 -24.19
C LYS A 40 2.25 -25.61 -24.80
N HIS A 41 1.68 -24.63 -24.09
CA HIS A 41 1.46 -23.29 -24.60
C HIS A 41 2.20 -22.19 -23.85
N SER A 42 3.20 -22.54 -23.03
CA SER A 42 3.91 -21.61 -22.12
C SER A 42 4.44 -20.40 -22.88
N GLN A 43 5.18 -20.62 -23.98
CA GLN A 43 5.75 -19.56 -24.79
C GLN A 43 4.68 -18.60 -25.32
N ARG A 44 3.61 -19.12 -25.93
CA ARG A 44 2.50 -18.31 -26.46
C ARG A 44 1.83 -17.49 -25.36
N LEU A 45 1.58 -18.10 -24.21
CA LEU A 45 0.93 -17.45 -23.07
C LEU A 45 1.82 -16.35 -22.48
N THR A 46 3.13 -16.59 -22.36
CA THR A 46 4.12 -15.61 -21.92
C THR A 46 4.20 -14.44 -22.90
N THR A 47 4.31 -14.69 -24.20
CA THR A 47 4.35 -13.62 -25.21
C THR A 47 3.06 -12.81 -25.23
N TYR A 48 1.91 -13.48 -25.16
CA TYR A 48 0.61 -12.80 -25.07
C TYR A 48 0.54 -11.91 -23.84
N LYS A 49 0.93 -12.43 -22.66
CA LYS A 49 0.96 -11.66 -21.42
C LYS A 49 1.90 -10.46 -21.51
N LYS A 50 3.11 -10.64 -22.05
CA LYS A 50 4.05 -9.53 -22.25
C LYS A 50 3.45 -8.42 -23.12
N LYS A 51 2.86 -8.77 -24.27
CA LYS A 51 2.18 -7.81 -25.17
C LYS A 51 0.97 -7.14 -24.50
N TYR A 52 0.24 -7.86 -23.67
CA TYR A 52 -0.86 -7.30 -22.90
C TYR A 52 -0.34 -6.29 -21.85
N ASP A 53 0.64 -6.68 -21.06
CA ASP A 53 1.23 -5.85 -20.00
C ASP A 53 1.89 -4.59 -20.58
N GLU A 54 2.53 -4.70 -21.74
CA GLU A 54 3.11 -3.56 -22.47
C GLU A 54 2.05 -2.57 -22.92
N ARG A 55 1.00 -3.04 -23.61
CA ARG A 55 -0.12 -2.21 -24.07
C ARG A 55 -0.85 -1.50 -22.94
N HIS A 56 -0.88 -2.09 -21.74
CA HIS A 56 -1.59 -1.55 -20.58
C HIS A 56 -0.65 -1.02 -19.49
N ARG A 57 0.65 -0.89 -19.76
CA ARG A 57 1.65 -0.50 -18.76
C ARG A 57 1.32 0.85 -18.16
N GLU A 58 1.07 1.84 -19.01
CA GLU A 58 0.79 3.20 -18.58
C GLU A 58 -0.51 3.29 -17.79
N GLN A 59 -1.59 2.65 -18.27
CA GLN A 59 -2.88 2.64 -17.59
C GLN A 59 -2.78 1.97 -16.21
N THR A 60 -2.05 0.84 -16.13
CA THR A 60 -1.83 0.12 -14.87
C THR A 60 -1.00 0.98 -13.91
N ALA A 61 0.07 1.60 -14.40
CA ALA A 61 0.91 2.48 -13.60
C ALA A 61 0.14 3.73 -13.13
N ALA A 62 -0.70 4.33 -13.97
CA ALA A 62 -1.55 5.47 -13.61
C ALA A 62 -2.56 5.09 -12.52
N ARG A 63 -3.25 3.94 -12.67
CA ARG A 63 -4.17 3.41 -11.65
C ARG A 63 -3.46 3.18 -10.32
N GLU A 64 -2.27 2.60 -10.35
CA GLU A 64 -1.47 2.36 -9.15
C GLU A 64 -1.04 3.66 -8.50
N ARG A 65 -0.53 4.65 -9.26
CA ARG A 65 -0.18 5.98 -8.73
C ARG A 65 -1.37 6.66 -8.07
N SER A 66 -2.53 6.67 -8.73
CA SER A 66 -3.77 7.26 -8.18
C SER A 66 -4.25 6.53 -6.92
N TYR A 67 -4.12 5.20 -6.87
CA TYR A 67 -4.43 4.42 -5.67
C TYR A 67 -3.46 4.74 -4.53
N MET A 68 -2.15 4.79 -4.81
CA MET A 68 -1.13 5.10 -3.80
C MET A 68 -1.28 6.53 -3.25
N ARG A 69 -1.60 7.51 -4.10
CA ARG A 69 -1.86 8.89 -3.65
C ARG A 69 -3.04 8.95 -2.69
N ARG A 70 -4.15 8.26 -3.00
CA ARG A 70 -5.34 8.20 -2.13
C ARG A 70 -5.03 7.48 -0.81
N LEU A 71 -4.36 6.33 -0.88
CA LEU A 71 -3.98 5.56 0.30
C LEU A 71 -3.07 6.37 1.24
N ARG A 72 -2.09 7.09 0.69
CA ARG A 72 -1.21 7.95 1.48
C ARG A 72 -1.99 9.06 2.17
N LEU A 73 -2.88 9.76 1.46
CA LEU A 73 -3.73 10.80 2.06
C LEU A 73 -4.64 10.24 3.17
N GLU A 74 -5.25 9.08 2.93
CA GLU A 74 -6.09 8.38 3.92
C GLU A 74 -5.30 8.08 5.21
N VAL A 75 -4.08 7.54 5.07
CA VAL A 75 -3.19 7.27 6.21
C VAL A 75 -2.80 8.55 6.95
N LEU A 76 -2.42 9.60 6.22
CA LEU A 76 -2.03 10.88 6.84
C LEU A 76 -3.20 11.52 7.60
N ASN A 77 -4.40 11.54 7.01
CA ASN A 77 -5.60 12.05 7.67
C ASN A 77 -5.97 11.25 8.92
N HIS A 78 -5.81 9.92 8.90
CA HIS A 78 -6.07 9.09 10.08
C HIS A 78 -5.19 9.48 11.26
N TYR A 79 -3.90 9.69 11.03
CA TYR A 79 -2.94 10.06 12.08
C TYR A 79 -2.83 11.57 12.30
N SER A 80 -3.66 12.37 11.62
CA SER A 80 -3.70 13.84 11.72
C SER A 80 -5.14 14.33 11.41
N PRO A 81 -6.07 14.18 12.38
CA PRO A 81 -7.51 14.38 12.13
C PRO A 81 -7.90 15.82 11.80
N ASN A 82 -7.08 16.81 12.16
CA ASN A 82 -7.28 18.24 11.85
C ASN A 82 -6.56 18.65 10.54
N GLY A 83 -6.44 17.70 9.61
CA GLY A 83 -5.73 17.84 8.35
C GLY A 83 -4.25 17.44 8.47
N PRO A 84 -3.63 16.89 7.39
CA PRO A 84 -2.26 16.39 7.41
C PRO A 84 -1.27 17.48 7.80
N ARG A 85 -0.69 17.34 8.99
CA ARG A 85 0.37 18.24 9.46
C ARG A 85 1.37 17.52 10.34
N CYS A 86 2.60 18.03 10.33
CA CYS A 86 3.66 17.61 11.22
C CYS A 86 3.27 17.92 12.68
N ALA A 87 3.25 16.90 13.54
CA ALA A 87 2.95 17.05 14.96
C ALA A 87 4.03 17.82 15.75
N CYS A 88 5.18 18.11 15.15
CA CYS A 88 6.28 18.85 15.76
C CYS A 88 6.28 20.33 15.34
N CYS A 89 6.47 20.61 14.04
CA CYS A 89 6.66 21.98 13.54
C CYS A 89 5.45 22.57 12.79
N GLY A 90 4.37 21.81 12.62
CA GLY A 90 3.15 22.29 11.95
C GLY A 90 3.17 22.30 10.42
N GLU A 91 4.29 21.96 9.77
CA GLU A 91 4.39 21.77 8.31
C GLU A 91 3.20 20.95 7.77
N ASP A 92 2.54 21.42 6.71
CA ASP A 92 1.30 20.86 6.18
C ASP A 92 1.35 20.53 4.68
N HIS A 93 2.47 20.78 3.99
CA HIS A 93 2.69 20.27 2.63
C HIS A 93 2.82 18.74 2.66
N VAL A 94 1.82 18.06 2.10
CA VAL A 94 1.68 16.59 2.09
C VAL A 94 2.92 15.87 1.54
N GLU A 95 3.64 16.51 0.63
CA GLU A 95 4.88 16.05 0.01
C GLU A 95 6.01 15.87 1.05
N PHE A 96 6.02 16.68 2.11
CA PHE A 96 7.02 16.62 3.16
C PHE A 96 6.63 15.69 4.31
N LEU A 97 5.38 15.23 4.36
CA LEU A 97 4.88 14.45 5.49
C LEU A 97 5.27 12.97 5.42
N VAL A 98 5.47 12.36 6.58
CA VAL A 98 5.78 10.94 6.77
C VAL A 98 5.10 10.41 8.01
N ILE A 99 4.97 9.09 8.06
CA ILE A 99 4.49 8.38 9.24
C ILE A 99 5.69 7.93 10.06
N ASP A 100 5.79 8.47 11.26
CA ASP A 100 6.81 8.15 12.27
C ASP A 100 6.27 7.14 13.29
N HIS A 101 7.19 6.36 13.88
CA HIS A 101 6.91 5.43 14.96
C HIS A 101 7.21 6.14 16.29
N ILE A 102 6.17 6.42 17.08
CA ILE A 102 6.29 7.25 18.30
C ILE A 102 7.35 6.70 19.28
N ASN A 103 7.42 5.37 19.42
CA ASN A 103 8.35 4.69 20.33
C ASN A 103 9.64 4.22 19.62
N GLY A 104 9.96 4.76 18.45
CA GLY A 104 11.08 4.30 17.63
C GLY A 104 10.86 2.90 17.03
N GLY A 105 11.95 2.23 16.64
CA GLY A 105 11.91 0.86 16.11
C GLY A 105 11.38 0.72 14.67
N GLY A 106 11.12 1.85 13.98
CA GLY A 106 10.55 1.85 12.63
C GLY A 106 11.35 1.09 11.60
N GLY A 107 12.68 1.05 11.72
CA GLY A 107 13.55 0.24 10.85
C GLY A 107 13.25 -1.26 10.94
N GLN A 108 13.15 -1.81 12.16
CA GLN A 108 12.82 -3.21 12.36
C GLN A 108 11.38 -3.54 11.95
N HIS A 109 10.45 -2.63 12.24
CA HIS A 109 9.06 -2.81 11.80
C HIS A 109 8.97 -2.86 10.26
N ARG A 110 9.59 -1.91 9.54
CA ARG A 110 9.57 -1.88 8.07
C ARG A 110 10.26 -3.08 7.42
N LYS A 111 11.26 -3.70 8.06
CA LYS A 111 11.83 -4.97 7.59
C LYS A 111 10.81 -6.12 7.64
N ARG A 112 9.91 -6.12 8.64
CA ARG A 112 8.89 -7.18 8.79
C ARG A 112 7.69 -6.99 7.87
N VAL A 113 7.21 -5.76 7.69
CA VAL A 113 5.94 -5.49 6.99
C VAL A 113 6.11 -4.83 5.61
N GLY A 114 7.33 -4.48 5.25
CA GLY A 114 7.67 -3.68 4.07
C GLY A 114 7.72 -2.18 4.35
N SER A 115 8.20 -1.43 3.37
CA SER A 115 8.35 0.03 3.40
C SER A 115 7.47 0.71 2.34
N GLY A 116 7.35 2.04 2.40
CA GLY A 116 6.59 2.82 1.43
C GLY A 116 5.13 2.37 1.33
N SER A 117 4.72 1.98 0.11
CA SER A 117 3.35 1.53 -0.18
C SER A 117 2.93 0.30 0.63
N HIS A 118 3.85 -0.64 0.88
CA HIS A 118 3.55 -1.84 1.67
C HIS A 118 3.22 -1.49 3.11
N PHE A 119 3.95 -0.54 3.69
CA PHE A 119 3.70 -0.07 5.04
C PHE A 119 2.32 0.60 5.16
N TYR A 120 1.93 1.44 4.20
CA TYR A 120 0.60 2.07 4.19
C TYR A 120 -0.53 1.05 4.01
N ARG A 121 -0.34 0.05 3.16
CA ARG A 121 -1.29 -1.08 3.03
C ARG A 121 -1.39 -1.87 4.33
N TRP A 122 -0.28 -2.07 5.02
CA TRP A 122 -0.25 -2.74 6.32
C TRP A 122 -1.06 -1.94 7.35
N LEU A 123 -0.83 -0.64 7.48
CA LEU A 123 -1.58 0.23 8.40
C LEU A 123 -3.09 0.12 8.16
N LYS A 124 -3.52 0.28 6.91
CA LYS A 124 -4.94 0.16 6.53
C LYS A 124 -5.50 -1.24 6.81
N GLY A 125 -4.77 -2.29 6.43
CA GLY A 125 -5.19 -3.68 6.64
C GLY A 125 -5.28 -4.10 8.10
N HIS A 126 -4.61 -3.38 9.00
CA HIS A 126 -4.64 -3.62 10.45
C HIS A 126 -5.52 -2.62 11.20
N GLY A 127 -6.40 -1.89 10.51
CA GLY A 127 -7.35 -0.97 11.14
C GLY A 127 -6.69 0.28 11.74
N PHE A 128 -5.57 0.72 11.16
CA PHE A 128 -4.81 1.91 11.58
C PHE A 128 -4.44 1.92 13.07
N PRO A 129 -3.58 0.99 13.51
CA PRO A 129 -3.21 0.84 14.92
C PRO A 129 -2.58 2.12 15.49
N LYS A 130 -2.67 2.28 16.83
CA LYS A 130 -1.98 3.36 17.56
C LYS A 130 -0.45 3.18 17.51
N GLY A 131 0.29 4.19 17.97
CA GLY A 131 1.76 4.15 18.04
C GLY A 131 2.48 4.83 16.86
N PHE A 132 1.73 5.54 16.02
CA PHE A 132 2.27 6.30 14.90
C PHE A 132 1.80 7.76 14.97
N ARG A 133 2.59 8.65 14.37
CA ARG A 133 2.26 10.08 14.22
C ARG A 133 2.68 10.58 12.84
N VAL A 134 2.10 11.70 12.42
CA VAL A 134 2.56 12.42 11.23
C VAL A 134 3.67 13.39 11.61
N LEU A 135 4.79 13.35 10.89
CA LEU A 135 5.89 14.32 10.98
C LEU A 135 6.30 14.78 9.58
N CYS A 136 6.97 15.91 9.46
CA CYS A 136 7.70 16.22 8.23
C CYS A 136 9.03 15.42 8.17
N ASN A 137 9.59 15.26 6.98
CA ASN A 137 10.84 14.53 6.75
C ASN A 137 11.98 15.01 7.66
N ASN A 138 12.10 16.33 7.85
CA ASN A 138 13.18 16.92 8.67
C ASN A 138 13.01 16.59 10.16
N CYS A 139 11.80 16.72 10.71
CA CYS A 139 11.53 16.37 12.10
C CYS A 139 11.73 14.86 12.35
N ASN A 140 11.22 14.02 11.44
CA ASN A 140 11.40 12.57 11.51
C ASN A 140 12.89 12.17 11.42
N ALA A 141 13.66 12.80 10.54
CA ALA A 141 15.09 12.55 10.43
C ALA A 141 15.85 13.01 11.68
N SER A 142 15.55 14.19 12.21
CA SER A 142 16.19 14.71 13.42
C SER A 142 15.99 13.78 14.61
N LEU A 143 14.76 13.33 14.83
CA LEU A 143 14.44 12.38 15.90
C LEU A 143 15.14 11.04 15.71
N GLY A 144 15.21 10.53 14.48
CA GLY A 144 15.89 9.27 14.18
C GLY A 144 17.41 9.32 14.32
N LEU A 145 18.04 10.46 14.01
CA LEU A 145 19.50 10.63 14.00
C LEU A 145 20.05 11.13 15.35
N TYR A 146 19.35 12.09 15.96
CA TYR A 146 19.83 12.82 17.14
C TYR A 146 18.96 12.59 18.38
N GLY A 147 17.88 11.82 18.28
CA GLY A 147 16.97 11.53 19.40
C GLY A 147 16.05 12.68 19.81
N HIS A 148 16.17 13.85 19.18
CA HIS A 148 15.35 15.03 19.45
C HIS A 148 15.14 15.87 18.19
N CYS A 149 14.15 16.78 18.21
CA CYS A 149 13.99 17.79 17.17
C CYS A 149 14.33 19.19 17.72
N PRO A 150 15.14 20.01 17.01
CA PRO A 150 15.46 21.37 17.45
C PRO A 150 14.24 22.26 17.72
N HIS A 151 13.09 22.00 17.08
CA HIS A 151 11.85 22.74 17.37
C HIS A 151 11.31 22.51 18.78
N GLU A 152 11.69 21.42 19.46
CA GLU A 152 11.28 21.15 20.83
C GLU A 152 12.08 22.00 21.84
N THR A 153 13.32 22.37 21.50
CA THR A 153 14.21 23.18 22.35
C THR A 153 14.20 24.66 21.96
N ASP A 154 14.09 24.96 20.66
CA ASP A 154 14.10 26.31 20.12
C ASP A 154 12.67 26.80 19.90
N LYS A 155 12.06 27.38 20.94
CA LYS A 155 10.71 27.97 20.89
C LYS A 155 10.54 29.13 19.88
N HIS A 156 11.56 29.49 19.11
CA HIS A 156 11.62 30.71 18.29
C HIS A 156 11.48 30.52 16.77
N LYS A 157 11.20 29.31 16.26
CA LYS A 157 10.98 29.10 14.81
C LYS A 157 9.77 28.24 14.48
N ALA A 158 8.72 28.29 15.29
CA ALA A 158 7.40 28.08 14.70
C ALA A 158 7.23 29.18 13.65
N HIS A 159 6.93 28.81 12.40
CA HIS A 159 6.68 29.76 11.32
C HIS A 159 5.55 30.72 11.71
N ARG A 160 5.88 31.81 12.41
CA ARG A 160 4.99 32.95 12.60
C ARG A 160 5.04 33.71 11.26
N PRO A 161 3.91 33.89 10.57
CA PRO A 161 3.88 34.83 9.47
C PRO A 161 4.34 36.19 10.00
N LEU A 162 5.32 36.82 9.35
CA LEU A 162 5.62 38.23 9.61
C LEU A 162 4.32 38.99 9.32
N GLU A 163 3.84 39.76 10.29
CA GLU A 163 2.64 40.59 10.10
C GLU A 163 2.97 41.66 9.06
N LEU A 164 2.01 42.03 8.20
CA LEU A 164 2.22 43.04 7.15
C LEU A 164 2.76 44.38 7.70
N SER A 165 2.53 44.67 8.98
CA SER A 165 3.10 45.83 9.68
C SER A 165 4.63 45.79 9.84
N GLU A 166 5.25 44.61 9.81
CA GLU A 166 6.69 44.42 10.00
C GLU A 166 7.49 44.59 8.69
N LEU A 167 6.82 44.50 7.53
CA LEU A 167 7.42 44.71 6.21
C LEU A 167 7.46 46.18 5.77
N ALA A 168 6.68 47.04 6.43
CA ALA A 168 6.60 48.47 6.12
C ALA A 168 7.71 49.33 6.78
N SER A 169 8.72 48.69 7.39
CA SER A 169 9.84 49.36 8.08
C SER A 169 11.23 49.03 7.46
N LEU A 170 11.25 48.55 6.21
CA LEU A 170 12.44 48.42 5.36
C LEU A 170 12.28 49.32 4.14
#